data_AF-A0A7J9R873-F1
#
_entry.id   AF-A0A7J9R873-F1
#
_cell.length_a   1.000
_cell.length_b   1.000
_cell.length_c   1.000
_cell.angle_alpha   90.00
_cell.angle_beta   90.00
_cell.angle_gamma   90.00
#
_symmetry.space_group_name_H-M   'P 1'
#
loop_
_entity.id
_entity.type
_entity.pdbx_description
1 polymer ?
#
loop_
_entity_poly.entity_id
_entity_poly.type
_entity_poly.pdbx_seq_one_letter_code
_entity_poly.pdbx_strand_id
1 'polypeptide(L)'
;MKVLTLSFVALLFSVSLVTQAFAHTTVEVEQFEIEVGWGIEPPVVGFRNDFVFKITEPDENPGLKVGVKNAFKSMQATAKFGGVTKVLDIGSDPRPGHYFSHVIPTKTGSYSIHLEGEINGTPIDIDIPVEDVESTAVLDFPPTSGSSSDQDVAALKSAVSSLQQEVSSIKSGSGIDVSSEGAAYDYAILGLSIAAAAIILAVIALIKRK
;
A
#
# COMPACT_ATOMS: atom_id res chain seq x y z
N MET A 1 8.28 49.46 -28.14
CA MET A 1 8.48 48.13 -28.78
C MET A 1 8.94 47.02 -27.83
N LYS A 2 8.91 47.18 -26.50
CA LYS A 2 9.32 46.16 -25.52
C LYS A 2 8.18 45.44 -24.78
N VAL A 3 6.95 45.96 -24.89
CA VAL A 3 5.77 45.40 -24.21
C VAL A 3 5.05 44.37 -25.10
N LEU A 4 5.17 44.52 -26.43
CA LEU A 4 4.55 43.60 -27.39
C LEU A 4 5.27 42.24 -27.47
N THR A 5 6.56 42.21 -27.17
CA THR A 5 7.38 40.98 -27.17
C THR A 5 7.17 40.12 -25.91
N LEU A 6 6.78 40.70 -24.78
CA LEU A 6 6.49 39.94 -23.55
C LEU A 6 5.15 39.20 -23.64
N SER A 7 4.17 39.77 -24.35
CA SER A 7 2.85 39.14 -24.53
C SER A 7 2.91 37.88 -25.39
N PHE A 8 3.83 37.83 -26.35
CA PHE A 8 4.01 36.66 -27.24
C PHE A 8 4.73 35.48 -26.55
N VAL A 9 5.62 35.76 -25.59
CA VAL A 9 6.31 34.71 -24.81
C VAL A 9 5.38 34.08 -23.78
N ALA A 10 4.44 34.84 -23.21
CA ALA A 10 3.43 34.29 -22.30
C ALA A 10 2.39 33.41 -23.00
N LEU A 11 2.10 33.67 -24.29
CA LEU A 11 1.15 32.87 -25.09
C LEU A 11 1.75 31.55 -25.59
N LEU A 12 3.08 31.42 -25.61
CA LEU A 12 3.77 30.19 -26.05
C LEU A 12 3.88 29.11 -24.95
N PHE A 13 3.51 29.43 -23.70
CA PHE A 13 3.52 28.47 -22.58
C PHE A 13 2.16 27.82 -22.30
N SER A 14 1.11 28.17 -23.05
CA SER A 14 -0.22 27.58 -22.95
C SER A 14 -0.45 26.43 -23.95
N VAL A 15 0.58 25.63 -24.22
CA VAL A 15 0.35 24.26 -24.70
C VAL A 15 0.08 23.45 -23.45
N SER A 16 -1.18 23.47 -23.04
CA SER A 16 -1.74 22.53 -22.08
C SER A 16 -1.26 21.13 -22.46
N LEU A 17 -0.51 20.47 -21.58
CA LEU A 17 -0.30 19.04 -21.67
C LEU A 17 -1.70 18.41 -21.54
N VAL A 18 -2.35 18.16 -22.67
CA VAL A 18 -3.51 17.28 -22.70
C VAL A 18 -2.91 15.89 -22.53
N THR A 19 -2.75 15.44 -21.29
CA THR A 19 -2.55 14.03 -21.02
C THR A 19 -3.85 13.38 -21.48
N GLN A 20 -3.86 12.78 -22.67
CA GLN A 20 -4.98 11.93 -23.04
C GLN A 20 -5.01 10.79 -22.02
N ALA A 21 -5.98 10.86 -21.10
CA ALA A 21 -6.43 9.71 -20.33
C ALA A 21 -7.16 8.81 -21.32
N PHE A 22 -6.40 8.02 -22.09
CA PHE A 22 -6.99 6.91 -22.79
C PHE A 22 -7.10 5.75 -21.79
N ALA A 23 -8.33 5.26 -21.63
CA ALA A 23 -8.68 3.97 -21.05
C ALA A 23 -7.66 2.88 -21.43
N HIS A 24 -7.32 2.82 -22.73
CA HIS A 24 -6.28 1.94 -23.27
C HIS A 24 -5.21 2.71 -24.05
N THR A 25 -3.94 2.36 -23.88
CA THR A 25 -2.84 2.92 -24.65
C THR A 25 -2.64 2.13 -25.94
N THR A 26 -2.64 2.83 -27.06
CA THR A 26 -2.38 2.25 -28.39
C THR A 26 -0.97 2.58 -28.86
N VAL A 27 -0.24 1.57 -29.31
CA VAL A 27 1.09 1.68 -29.91
C VAL A 27 1.09 0.97 -31.26
N GLU A 28 1.68 1.60 -32.27
CA GLU A 28 1.87 1.00 -33.59
C GLU A 28 3.29 0.44 -33.70
N VAL A 29 3.41 -0.81 -34.13
CA VAL A 29 4.69 -1.48 -34.43
C VAL A 29 4.58 -2.12 -35.81
N GLU A 30 5.27 -1.54 -36.79
CA GLU A 30 5.17 -1.93 -38.20
C GLU A 30 3.69 -1.94 -38.67
N GLN A 31 3.18 -3.09 -39.12
CA GLN A 31 1.78 -3.25 -39.51
C GLN A 31 0.83 -3.51 -38.34
N PHE A 32 1.32 -3.66 -37.11
CA PHE A 32 0.47 -4.01 -35.97
C PHE A 32 0.07 -2.79 -35.17
N GLU A 33 -1.21 -2.70 -34.83
CA GLU A 33 -1.71 -1.82 -33.81
C GLU A 33 -1.99 -2.62 -32.55
N ILE A 34 -1.29 -2.28 -31.47
CA ILE A 34 -1.34 -2.95 -30.17
C ILE A 34 -1.95 -1.98 -29.16
N GLU A 35 -3.13 -2.32 -28.66
CA GLU A 35 -3.86 -1.57 -27.66
C GLU A 35 -3.86 -2.36 -26.34
N VAL A 36 -3.45 -1.71 -25.24
CA VAL A 36 -3.32 -2.33 -23.91
C VAL A 36 -3.96 -1.45 -22.85
N GLY A 37 -4.73 -2.04 -21.95
CA GLY A 37 -5.34 -1.33 -20.83
C GLY A 37 -6.00 -2.24 -19.79
N TRP A 38 -6.95 -1.70 -19.05
CA TRP A 38 -7.67 -2.43 -18.00
C TRP A 38 -9.02 -2.96 -18.50
N GLY A 39 -9.41 -4.16 -18.04
CA GLY A 39 -10.71 -4.73 -18.40
C GLY A 39 -11.90 -4.06 -17.70
N ILE A 40 -11.68 -3.55 -16.49
CA ILE A 40 -12.66 -2.82 -15.69
C ILE A 40 -12.06 -1.47 -15.30
N GLU A 41 -12.82 -0.40 -15.54
CA GLU A 41 -12.37 0.97 -15.33
C GLU A 41 -13.34 1.77 -14.41
N PRO A 42 -12.82 2.65 -13.54
CA PRO A 42 -11.40 2.87 -13.26
C PRO A 42 -10.76 1.66 -12.56
N PRO A 43 -9.47 1.38 -12.80
CA PRO A 43 -8.78 0.31 -12.11
C PRO A 43 -8.59 0.69 -10.63
N VAL A 44 -9.11 -0.11 -9.70
CA VAL A 44 -8.97 0.16 -8.25
C VAL A 44 -8.19 -0.91 -7.53
N VAL A 45 -7.46 -0.49 -6.49
CA VAL A 45 -6.64 -1.38 -5.66
C VAL A 45 -7.47 -2.43 -4.91
N GLY A 46 -6.98 -3.67 -4.85
CA GLY A 46 -7.54 -4.75 -4.05
C GLY A 46 -8.70 -5.52 -4.69
N PHE A 47 -9.19 -5.07 -5.85
CA PHE A 47 -10.23 -5.76 -6.61
C PHE A 47 -9.63 -6.53 -7.78
N ARG A 48 -10.22 -7.69 -8.11
CA ARG A 48 -9.81 -8.43 -9.31
C ARG A 48 -10.15 -7.62 -10.55
N ASN A 49 -9.18 -7.52 -11.46
CA ASN A 49 -9.28 -6.88 -12.75
C ASN A 49 -8.49 -7.70 -13.78
N ASP A 50 -8.45 -7.21 -15.01
CA ASP A 50 -7.76 -7.82 -16.13
C ASP A 50 -6.88 -6.79 -16.82
N PHE A 51 -5.68 -7.18 -17.23
CA PHE A 51 -5.02 -6.49 -18.34
C PHE A 51 -5.63 -7.02 -19.63
N VAL A 52 -6.10 -6.12 -20.49
CA VAL A 52 -6.65 -6.48 -21.80
C VAL A 52 -5.72 -6.02 -22.90
N PHE A 53 -5.64 -6.83 -23.95
CA PHE A 53 -4.82 -6.59 -25.12
C PHE A 53 -5.69 -6.72 -26.35
N LYS A 54 -5.53 -5.82 -27.30
CA LYS A 54 -6.12 -5.91 -28.62
C LYS A 54 -5.04 -5.66 -29.66
N ILE A 55 -4.79 -6.67 -30.47
CA ILE A 55 -3.75 -6.67 -31.49
C ILE A 55 -4.45 -6.78 -32.84
N THR A 56 -4.26 -5.76 -33.68
CA THR A 56 -4.86 -5.71 -35.01
C THR A 56 -3.83 -5.41 -36.09
N GLU A 57 -4.13 -5.81 -37.31
CA GLU A 57 -3.34 -5.52 -38.52
C GLU A 57 -4.29 -5.05 -39.65
N PRO A 58 -3.78 -4.33 -40.66
CA PRO A 58 -4.56 -3.97 -41.84
C PRO A 58 -5.20 -5.20 -42.51
N ASP A 59 -6.47 -5.07 -42.89
CA ASP A 59 -7.18 -6.07 -43.69
C ASP A 59 -6.81 -5.95 -45.18
N GLU A 60 -7.20 -6.94 -45.98
CA GLU A 60 -7.09 -6.88 -47.45
C GLU A 60 -7.89 -5.70 -48.04
N ASN A 61 -8.96 -5.28 -47.35
CA ASN A 61 -9.75 -4.11 -47.73
C ASN A 61 -9.17 -2.84 -47.11
N PRO A 62 -8.78 -1.83 -47.92
CA PRO A 62 -8.19 -0.59 -47.41
C PRO A 62 -9.07 0.10 -46.36
N GLY A 63 -8.48 0.38 -45.20
CA GLY A 63 -9.14 1.07 -44.08
C GLY A 63 -9.85 0.16 -43.08
N LEU A 64 -9.90 -1.16 -43.31
CA LEU A 64 -10.34 -2.13 -42.31
C LEU A 64 -9.15 -2.71 -41.55
N LYS A 65 -9.39 -3.10 -40.29
CA LYS A 65 -8.43 -3.77 -39.42
C LYS A 65 -8.99 -5.12 -38.99
N VAL A 66 -8.15 -6.14 -38.96
CA VAL A 66 -8.48 -7.50 -38.49
C VAL A 66 -7.67 -7.85 -37.26
N GLY A 67 -8.27 -8.64 -36.37
CA GLY A 67 -7.61 -9.07 -35.13
C GLY A 67 -6.61 -10.20 -35.37
N VAL A 68 -5.38 -10.03 -34.90
CA VAL A 68 -4.29 -11.00 -35.03
C VAL A 68 -4.51 -12.16 -34.08
N LYS A 69 -4.68 -13.37 -34.62
CA LYS A 69 -4.86 -14.60 -33.82
C LYS A 69 -3.52 -15.19 -33.39
N ASN A 70 -3.50 -15.83 -32.22
CA ASN A 70 -2.31 -16.50 -31.64
C ASN A 70 -1.08 -15.58 -31.49
N ALA A 71 -1.27 -14.27 -31.29
CA ALA A 71 -0.17 -13.31 -31.17
C ALA A 71 0.78 -13.65 -30.00
N PHE A 72 0.24 -14.20 -28.90
CA PHE A 72 1.01 -14.61 -27.72
C PHE A 72 1.62 -16.02 -27.80
N LYS A 73 1.65 -16.64 -28.99
CA LYS A 73 2.31 -17.94 -29.16
C LYS A 73 3.84 -17.84 -29.03
N SER A 74 4.41 -16.74 -29.51
CA SER A 74 5.86 -16.46 -29.50
C SER A 74 6.16 -15.10 -28.85
N MET A 75 5.24 -14.57 -28.05
CA MET A 75 5.36 -13.28 -27.38
C MET A 75 4.92 -13.43 -25.92
N GLN A 76 5.60 -12.72 -25.02
CA GLN A 76 5.31 -12.68 -23.60
C GLN A 76 4.90 -11.26 -23.19
N ALA A 77 3.99 -11.16 -22.22
CA ALA A 77 3.71 -9.91 -21.52
C ALA A 77 4.19 -9.97 -20.07
N THR A 78 4.81 -8.90 -19.61
CA THR A 78 5.26 -8.72 -18.23
C THR A 78 4.72 -7.41 -17.68
N ALA A 79 3.92 -7.47 -16.62
CA ALA A 79 3.51 -6.28 -15.89
C ALA A 79 4.67 -5.75 -15.03
N LYS A 80 4.85 -4.43 -15.03
CA LYS A 80 5.87 -3.71 -14.27
C LYS A 80 5.18 -2.68 -13.36
N PHE A 81 5.63 -2.60 -12.12
CA PHE A 81 5.24 -1.57 -11.16
C PHE A 81 6.46 -1.15 -10.33
N GLY A 82 6.91 0.08 -10.50
CA GLY A 82 8.17 0.54 -9.92
C GLY A 82 9.34 -0.36 -10.33
N GLY A 83 9.95 -1.06 -9.37
CA GLY A 83 11.03 -2.02 -9.60
C GLY A 83 10.62 -3.50 -9.59
N VAL A 84 9.32 -3.80 -9.50
CA VAL A 84 8.81 -5.17 -9.41
C VAL A 84 8.17 -5.56 -10.75
N THR A 85 8.39 -6.81 -11.17
CA THR A 85 7.84 -7.35 -12.40
C THR A 85 7.05 -8.64 -12.15
N LYS A 86 6.08 -8.92 -13.03
CA LYS A 86 5.29 -10.15 -13.02
C LYS A 86 5.01 -10.58 -14.46
N VAL A 87 5.48 -11.76 -14.84
CA VAL A 87 5.07 -12.40 -16.10
C VAL A 87 3.59 -12.73 -16.04
N LEU A 88 2.85 -12.32 -17.08
CA LEU A 88 1.40 -12.49 -17.16
C LEU A 88 1.04 -13.84 -17.79
N ASP A 89 -0.06 -14.42 -17.30
CA ASP A 89 -0.65 -15.63 -17.87
C ASP A 89 -1.73 -15.20 -18.85
N ILE A 90 -1.41 -15.26 -20.15
CA ILE A 90 -2.25 -14.70 -21.20
C ILE A 90 -3.31 -15.72 -21.65
N GLY A 91 -4.57 -15.36 -21.47
CA GLY A 91 -5.73 -16.00 -22.07
C GLY A 91 -6.15 -15.34 -23.39
N SER A 92 -6.84 -16.11 -24.24
CA SER A 92 -7.42 -15.63 -25.50
C SER A 92 -8.93 -15.43 -25.35
N ASP A 93 -9.46 -14.32 -25.86
CA ASP A 93 -10.90 -14.04 -25.96
C ASP A 93 -11.46 -14.69 -27.26
N PRO A 94 -12.76 -15.06 -27.31
CA PRO A 94 -13.39 -15.53 -28.54
C PRO A 94 -13.29 -14.56 -29.73
N ARG A 95 -13.18 -13.25 -29.46
CA ARG A 95 -12.99 -12.21 -30.48
C ARG A 95 -11.54 -12.26 -30.99
N PRO A 96 -11.31 -12.39 -32.30
CA PRO A 96 -9.96 -12.36 -32.88
C PRO A 96 -9.19 -11.11 -32.47
N GLY A 97 -7.90 -11.27 -32.13
CA GLY A 97 -7.04 -10.16 -31.72
C GLY A 97 -7.18 -9.74 -30.26
N HIS A 98 -8.17 -10.25 -29.52
CA HIS A 98 -8.38 -9.90 -28.12
C HIS A 98 -7.78 -10.95 -27.18
N TYR A 99 -7.03 -10.48 -26.19
CA TYR A 99 -6.39 -11.29 -25.16
C TYR A 99 -6.54 -10.62 -23.80
N PHE A 100 -6.37 -11.39 -22.74
CA PHE A 100 -6.47 -10.87 -21.38
C PHE A 100 -5.56 -11.62 -20.41
N SER A 101 -5.25 -11.00 -19.27
CA SER A 101 -4.62 -11.68 -18.14
C SER A 101 -5.23 -11.17 -16.83
N HIS A 102 -5.64 -12.11 -15.98
CA HIS A 102 -6.19 -11.80 -14.68
C HIS A 102 -5.14 -11.24 -13.72
N VAL A 103 -5.50 -10.21 -12.97
CA VAL A 103 -4.63 -9.59 -11.96
C VAL A 103 -5.45 -9.01 -10.80
N ILE A 104 -4.81 -8.83 -9.65
CA ILE A 104 -5.33 -8.01 -8.57
C ILE A 104 -4.26 -6.95 -8.33
N PRO A 105 -4.46 -5.68 -8.73
CA PRO A 105 -3.53 -4.63 -8.38
C PRO A 105 -3.56 -4.42 -6.86
N THR A 106 -2.41 -4.42 -6.22
CA THR A 106 -2.30 -4.32 -4.74
C THR A 106 -1.76 -2.98 -4.26
N LYS A 107 -1.39 -2.12 -5.20
CA LYS A 107 -0.89 -0.76 -4.97
C LYS A 107 -1.51 0.18 -5.98
N THR A 108 -1.80 1.40 -5.52
CA THR A 108 -2.19 2.51 -6.39
C THR A 108 -0.98 3.05 -7.14
N GLY A 109 -1.22 3.74 -8.24
CA GLY A 109 -0.21 4.38 -9.09
C GLY A 109 0.02 3.66 -10.41
N SER A 110 1.10 4.05 -11.10
CA SER A 110 1.34 3.70 -12.49
C SER A 110 1.87 2.29 -12.68
N TYR A 111 1.26 1.56 -13.61
CA TYR A 111 1.71 0.27 -14.11
C TYR A 111 2.11 0.41 -15.58
N SER A 112 2.99 -0.46 -16.05
CA SER A 112 3.25 -0.63 -17.48
C SER A 112 3.31 -2.09 -17.84
N ILE A 113 3.06 -2.39 -19.10
CA ILE A 113 3.18 -3.73 -19.66
C ILE A 113 4.32 -3.76 -20.66
N HIS A 114 5.26 -4.65 -20.42
CA HIS A 114 6.34 -4.95 -21.34
C HIS A 114 5.94 -6.12 -22.23
N LEU A 115 6.01 -5.92 -23.54
CA LEU A 115 5.79 -6.97 -24.54
C LEU A 115 7.12 -7.30 -25.19
N GLU A 116 7.49 -8.57 -25.15
CA GLU A 116 8.76 -9.08 -25.71
C GLU A 116 8.51 -10.38 -26.50
N GLY A 117 9.07 -10.48 -27.70
CA GLY A 117 9.02 -11.66 -28.56
C GLY A 117 8.76 -11.32 -30.02
N GLU A 118 7.85 -12.05 -30.67
CA GLU A 118 7.50 -11.80 -32.08
C GLU A 118 6.01 -12.07 -32.38
N ILE A 119 5.47 -11.30 -33.34
CA ILE A 119 4.15 -11.51 -33.93
C ILE A 119 4.34 -11.72 -35.43
N ASN A 120 4.00 -12.91 -35.94
CA ASN A 120 4.17 -13.27 -37.36
C ASN A 120 5.59 -13.00 -37.92
N GLY A 121 6.63 -13.11 -37.08
CA GLY A 121 8.03 -12.86 -37.44
C GLY A 121 8.48 -11.40 -37.30
N THR A 122 7.58 -10.47 -36.97
CA THR A 122 7.96 -9.10 -36.58
C THR A 122 8.39 -9.09 -35.11
N PRO A 123 9.63 -8.68 -34.79
CA PRO A 123 10.08 -8.59 -33.41
C PRO A 123 9.34 -7.48 -32.67
N ILE A 124 8.88 -7.77 -31.46
CA ILE A 124 8.22 -6.84 -30.55
C ILE A 124 9.06 -6.76 -29.26
N ASP A 125 9.47 -5.55 -28.90
CA ASP A 125 10.12 -5.23 -27.63
C ASP A 125 9.73 -3.79 -27.26
N ILE A 126 8.64 -3.65 -26.52
CA ILE A 126 8.07 -2.34 -26.17
C ILE A 126 7.53 -2.32 -24.74
N ASP A 127 7.60 -1.16 -24.11
CA ASP A 127 6.95 -0.86 -22.83
C ASP A 127 5.75 0.07 -23.06
N ILE A 128 4.57 -0.38 -22.66
CA ILE A 128 3.30 0.34 -22.83
C ILE A 128 2.78 0.75 -21.45
N PRO A 129 2.72 2.06 -21.11
CA PRO A 129 2.08 2.51 -19.88
C PRO A 129 0.58 2.25 -19.93
N VAL A 130 0.00 1.87 -18.80
CA VAL A 130 -1.46 1.75 -18.61
C VAL A 130 -1.95 2.77 -17.59
N GLU A 131 -3.26 2.97 -17.51
CA GLU A 131 -3.87 3.90 -16.55
C GLU A 131 -3.46 3.58 -15.10
N ASP A 132 -3.32 4.62 -14.29
CA ASP A 132 -2.97 4.52 -12.89
C ASP A 132 -4.07 3.80 -12.10
N VAL A 133 -3.66 2.87 -11.23
CA VAL A 133 -4.58 2.25 -10.29
C VAL A 133 -4.96 3.25 -9.21
N GLU A 134 -6.26 3.44 -9.00
CA GLU A 134 -6.84 4.37 -8.05
C GLU A 134 -7.24 3.71 -6.72
N SER A 135 -7.57 4.55 -5.74
CA SER A 135 -8.20 4.12 -4.49
C SER A 135 -9.65 3.74 -4.73
N THR A 136 -10.18 2.80 -3.96
CA THR A 136 -11.61 2.42 -4.02
C THR A 136 -12.53 3.58 -3.68
N ALA A 137 -12.03 4.60 -2.99
CA ALA A 137 -12.76 5.81 -2.64
C ALA A 137 -13.37 6.55 -3.85
N VAL A 138 -12.81 6.38 -5.05
CA VAL A 138 -13.36 6.98 -6.28
C VAL A 138 -14.71 6.36 -6.70
N LEU A 139 -15.01 5.15 -6.20
CA LEU A 139 -16.23 4.41 -6.49
C LEU A 139 -17.24 4.43 -5.33
N ASP A 140 -16.88 4.98 -4.17
CA ASP A 140 -17.72 4.96 -2.98
C ASP A 140 -19.00 5.78 -3.19
N PHE A 141 -20.15 5.15 -2.94
CA PHE A 141 -21.44 5.83 -2.86
C PHE A 141 -22.29 5.29 -1.70
N PRO A 142 -22.73 6.14 -0.75
CA PRO A 142 -22.35 7.56 -0.62
C PRO A 142 -20.83 7.72 -0.37
N PRO A 143 -20.24 8.88 -0.72
CA PRO A 143 -18.80 9.08 -0.55
C PRO A 143 -18.42 8.93 0.92
N THR A 144 -17.37 8.15 1.20
CA THR A 144 -16.84 7.93 2.56
C THR A 144 -16.04 9.13 3.09
N SER A 145 -16.02 10.24 2.34
CA SER A 145 -15.38 11.51 2.69
C SER A 145 -15.84 12.05 4.04
N GLY A 146 -15.17 11.67 5.13
CA GLY A 146 -15.25 12.33 6.42
C GLY A 146 -16.06 11.64 7.54
N SER A 147 -16.24 10.33 7.52
CA SER A 147 -16.68 9.61 8.73
C SER A 147 -15.93 8.29 8.88
N SER A 148 -15.25 8.14 10.02
CA SER A 148 -14.82 6.85 10.59
C SER A 148 -13.65 6.10 9.92
N SER A 149 -12.56 6.77 9.56
CA SER A 149 -11.28 6.07 9.32
C SER A 149 -10.11 6.73 10.04
N ASP A 150 -9.87 8.02 9.87
CA ASP A 150 -8.77 8.70 10.60
C ASP A 150 -9.11 8.96 12.08
N GLN A 151 -10.37 9.29 12.40
CA GLN A 151 -10.84 9.37 13.78
C GLN A 151 -10.86 7.99 14.45
N ASP A 152 -11.23 6.95 13.70
CA ASP A 152 -11.29 5.58 14.21
C ASP A 152 -9.89 5.01 14.42
N VAL A 153 -8.95 5.28 13.51
CA VAL A 153 -7.55 4.91 13.67
C VAL A 153 -6.89 5.69 14.82
N ALA A 154 -7.22 6.97 15.00
CA ALA A 154 -6.76 7.75 16.14
C ALA A 154 -7.34 7.22 17.47
N ALA A 155 -8.62 6.86 17.48
CA ALA A 155 -9.29 6.25 18.63
C ALA A 155 -8.73 4.86 18.94
N LEU A 156 -8.46 4.04 17.92
CA LEU A 156 -7.80 2.74 18.06
C LEU A 156 -6.37 2.88 18.59
N LYS A 157 -5.57 3.80 18.05
CA LYS A 157 -4.20 4.07 18.56
C LYS A 157 -4.24 4.51 20.03
N SER A 158 -5.21 5.34 20.40
CA SER A 158 -5.40 5.77 21.78
C SER A 158 -5.81 4.59 22.66
N ALA A 159 -6.75 3.76 22.22
CA ALA A 159 -7.18 2.56 22.95
C ALA A 159 -6.04 1.54 23.12
N VAL A 160 -5.24 1.30 22.08
CA VAL A 160 -4.06 0.42 22.15
C VAL A 160 -2.99 0.98 23.08
N SER A 161 -2.74 2.30 23.06
CA SER A 161 -1.77 2.93 23.97
C SER A 161 -2.23 2.82 25.43
N SER A 162 -3.52 3.03 25.69
CA SER A 162 -4.12 2.83 27.02
C SER A 162 -4.01 1.38 27.48
N LEU A 163 -4.29 0.41 26.61
CA LEU A 163 -4.14 -1.02 26.92
C LEU A 163 -2.67 -1.40 27.18
N GLN A 164 -1.71 -0.85 26.44
CA GLN A 164 -0.28 -1.06 26.70
C GLN A 164 0.14 -0.50 28.06
N GLN A 165 -0.39 0.67 28.43
CA GLN A 165 -0.15 1.27 29.73
C GLN A 165 -0.76 0.44 30.86
N GLU A 166 -1.99 -0.05 30.69
CA GLU A 166 -2.69 -0.90 31.66
C GLU A 166 -2.02 -2.29 31.81
N VAL A 167 -1.59 -2.92 30.72
CA VAL A 167 -0.81 -4.17 30.77
C VAL A 167 0.55 -3.94 31.43
N SER A 168 1.18 -2.78 31.20
CA SER A 168 2.45 -2.44 31.85
C SER A 168 2.27 -2.18 33.35
N SER A 169 1.19 -1.52 33.77
CA SER A 169 0.89 -1.30 35.18
C SER A 169 0.47 -2.60 35.89
N ILE A 170 -0.24 -3.51 35.22
CA ILE A 170 -0.55 -4.85 35.77
C ILE A 170 0.72 -5.70 35.87
N LYS A 171 1.61 -5.65 34.86
CA LYS A 171 2.89 -6.35 34.89
C LYS A 171 3.84 -5.78 35.95
N SER A 172 3.76 -4.48 36.21
CA SER A 172 4.51 -3.80 37.26
C SER A 172 3.85 -3.92 38.64
N GLY A 173 2.54 -4.23 38.68
CA GLY A 173 1.68 -4.26 39.87
C GLY A 173 1.10 -5.64 40.21
N SER A 174 1.70 -6.72 39.69
CA SER A 174 1.52 -8.07 40.22
C SER A 174 2.81 -8.60 40.85
N GLY A 175 3.58 -7.68 41.44
CA GLY A 175 4.13 -7.94 42.76
C GLY A 175 3.10 -7.37 43.74
N ILE A 176 2.66 -8.18 44.70
CA ILE A 176 2.00 -7.68 45.90
C ILE A 176 2.89 -6.56 46.46
N ASP A 177 2.52 -5.30 46.29
CA ASP A 177 3.20 -4.15 46.89
C ASP A 177 2.91 -4.14 48.39
N VAL A 178 3.59 -5.03 49.12
CA VAL A 178 3.89 -4.85 50.54
C VAL A 178 5.03 -3.83 50.61
N SER A 179 4.74 -2.54 50.45
CA SER A 179 5.71 -1.50 50.80
C SER A 179 5.09 -0.11 50.91
N SER A 180 4.51 0.16 52.08
CA SER A 180 4.79 1.38 52.87
C SER A 180 4.19 1.34 54.29
N GLU A 181 3.79 0.17 54.81
CA GLU A 181 3.55 -0.01 56.25
C GLU A 181 4.57 -0.97 56.87
N GLY A 182 4.99 -2.03 56.17
CA GLY A 182 5.91 -3.05 56.71
C GLY A 182 7.24 -2.51 57.24
N ALA A 183 7.94 -1.64 56.51
CA ALA A 183 9.24 -1.12 56.96
C ALA A 183 9.14 -0.32 58.26
N ALA A 184 8.08 0.49 58.43
CA ALA A 184 7.87 1.24 59.67
C ALA A 184 7.52 0.31 60.85
N TYR A 185 6.70 -0.72 60.61
CA TYR A 185 6.41 -1.75 61.61
C TYR A 185 7.67 -2.57 61.98
N ASP A 186 8.52 -2.90 61.01
CA ASP A 186 9.76 -3.65 61.23
C ASP A 186 10.77 -2.85 62.06
N TYR A 187 10.95 -1.55 61.78
CA TYR A 187 11.78 -0.68 62.61
C TYR A 187 11.19 -0.47 64.02
N ALA A 188 9.85 -0.38 64.15
CA ALA A 188 9.20 -0.26 65.45
C ALA A 188 9.39 -1.52 66.31
N ILE A 189 9.24 -2.72 65.71
CA ILE A 189 9.43 -4.01 66.39
C ILE A 189 10.90 -4.21 66.78
N LEU A 190 11.84 -3.85 65.90
CA LEU A 190 13.27 -3.92 66.19
C LEU A 190 13.65 -2.96 67.33
N GLY A 191 13.13 -1.73 67.34
CA GLY A 191 13.33 -0.78 68.43
C GLY A 191 12.77 -1.27 69.77
N LEU A 192 11.56 -1.83 69.77
CA LEU A 192 10.91 -2.34 70.98
C LEU A 192 11.66 -3.55 71.58
N SER A 193 12.16 -4.46 70.73
CA SER A 193 12.92 -5.63 71.17
C SER A 193 14.27 -5.27 71.78
N ILE A 194 14.98 -4.28 71.23
CA ILE A 194 16.22 -3.75 71.81
C ILE A 194 15.95 -3.11 73.17
N ALA A 195 14.87 -2.34 73.30
CA ALA A 195 14.51 -1.71 74.58
C ALA A 195 14.21 -2.75 75.66
N ALA A 196 13.45 -3.81 75.32
CA ALA A 196 13.17 -4.91 76.24
C ALA A 196 14.46 -5.64 76.69
N ALA A 197 15.37 -5.93 75.75
CA ALA A 197 16.64 -6.55 76.06
C ALA A 197 17.52 -5.68 76.97
N ALA A 198 17.55 -4.36 76.73
CA ALA A 198 18.30 -3.41 77.55
C ALA A 198 17.76 -3.35 78.99
N ILE A 199 16.44 -3.38 79.18
CA ILE A 199 15.80 -3.39 80.51
C ILE A 199 16.15 -4.68 81.25
N ILE A 200 16.08 -5.84 80.59
CA ILE A 200 16.43 -7.12 81.21
C ILE A 200 17.89 -7.12 81.66
N LEU A 201 18.81 -6.66 80.81
CA LEU A 201 20.23 -6.56 81.16
C LEU A 201 20.47 -5.58 82.32
N ALA A 202 19.75 -4.46 82.38
CA ALA A 202 19.84 -3.49 83.47
C ALA A 202 19.37 -4.10 84.81
N VAL A 203 18.28 -4.88 84.80
CA VAL A 203 17.79 -5.58 86.01
C VAL A 203 18.80 -6.64 86.46
N ILE A 204 19.34 -7.44 85.55
CA ILE A 204 20.38 -8.44 85.88
C ILE A 204 21.62 -7.75 86.45
N ALA A 205 22.06 -6.62 85.87
CA ALA A 205 23.19 -5.85 86.37
C ALA A 205 22.94 -5.31 87.80
N LEU A 206 21.73 -4.84 88.10
CA LEU A 206 21.35 -4.40 89.43
C LEU A 206 21.34 -5.53 90.46
N ILE A 207 20.91 -6.73 90.08
CA ILE A 207 20.91 -7.92 90.96
C ILE A 207 22.34 -8.39 91.24
N LYS A 208 23.23 -8.34 90.24
CA LYS A 208 24.65 -8.71 90.37
C LYS A 208 25.50 -7.67 91.13
N ARG A 209 25.00 -6.44 91.29
CA ARG A 209 25.67 -5.35 92.04
C ARG A 209 25.22 -5.35 93.51
N LYS A 210 25.18 -6.53 94.13
CA LYS A 210 25.00 -6.70 95.58
C LYS A 210 26.02 -7.68 96.12
#